data_AF-A0A7V1Y4L6-F1
#
_entry.id   AF-A0A7V1Y4L6-F1
#
_cell.length_a   1.000
_cell.length_b   1.000
_cell.length_c   1.000
_cell.angle_alpha   90.00
_cell.angle_beta   90.00
_cell.angle_gamma   90.00
#
_symmetry.space_group_name_H-M   'P 1'
#
loop_
_entity.id
_entity.type
_entity.pdbx_description
1 polymer ?
#
loop_
_entity_poly.entity_id
_entity_poly.type
_entity_poly.pdbx_seq_one_letter_code
_entity_poly.pdbx_strand_id
1 'polypeptide(L)'
;MTHDDLDKALDLLGLARPLTREQLDAQHRALLLTWHPHRCANLTNNPRKYMQMYRKGEAMTKEIEAAYQLLSSWLATQERKA
;
A
#
# COMPACT_ATOMS: atom_id res chain seq x y z
N MET A 1 -0.44 -0.53 -18.25
CA MET A 1 -1.38 -0.87 -17.16
C MET A 1 -2.31 -1.95 -17.69
N THR A 2 -2.14 -3.18 -17.20
CA THR A 2 -3.11 -4.26 -17.49
C THR A 2 -4.20 -4.27 -16.42
N HIS A 3 -5.33 -4.92 -16.71
CA HIS A 3 -6.40 -5.10 -15.70
C HIS A 3 -5.89 -5.91 -14.50
N ASP A 4 -5.05 -6.91 -14.73
CA ASP A 4 -4.45 -7.74 -13.67
C ASP A 4 -3.57 -6.93 -12.71
N ASP A 5 -2.86 -5.90 -13.20
CA ASP A 5 -2.04 -5.03 -12.34
C ASP A 5 -2.91 -4.18 -11.40
N LEU A 6 -4.10 -3.77 -11.86
CA LEU A 6 -5.05 -3.02 -11.05
C LEU A 6 -5.70 -3.90 -9.98
N ASP A 7 -6.09 -5.13 -10.34
CA ASP A 7 -6.69 -6.06 -9.39
C ASP A 7 -5.69 -6.46 -8.31
N LYS A 8 -4.43 -6.71 -8.67
CA LYS A 8 -3.36 -6.95 -7.68
C LYS A 8 -3.13 -5.76 -6.75
N ALA A 9 -3.17 -4.53 -7.27
CA ALA A 9 -3.03 -3.33 -6.46
C ALA A 9 -4.22 -3.12 -5.51
N LEU A 10 -5.44 -3.40 -5.99
CA LEU A 10 -6.65 -3.38 -5.17
C LEU A 10 -6.57 -4.43 -4.05
N ASP A 11 -6.18 -5.66 -4.37
CA ASP A 11 -6.01 -6.74 -3.40
C ASP A 11 -4.94 -6.40 -2.36
N LEU A 12 -3.79 -5.85 -2.78
CA LEU A 12 -2.71 -5.45 -1.89
C LEU A 12 -3.16 -4.37 -0.89
N LEU A 13 -3.95 -3.39 -1.35
CA LEU A 13 -4.50 -2.36 -0.49
C LEU A 13 -5.77 -2.81 0.25
N GLY A 14 -6.32 -3.98 -0.06
CA GLY A 14 -7.58 -4.48 0.52
C GLY A 14 -8.80 -3.64 0.11
N LEU A 15 -8.80 -3.10 -1.11
CA LEU A 15 -9.84 -2.25 -1.65
C LEU A 15 -10.63 -2.97 -2.73
N ALA A 16 -11.87 -2.54 -2.95
CA ALA A 16 -12.74 -3.04 -4.02
C ALA A 16 -13.30 -1.86 -4.83
N ARG A 17 -13.85 -2.16 -6.01
CA ARG A 17 -14.54 -1.19 -6.85
C ARG A 17 -16.03 -1.14 -6.48
N PRO A 18 -16.71 0.02 -6.51
CA PRO A 18 -16.20 1.35 -6.91
C PRO A 18 -15.26 1.94 -5.86
N LEU A 19 -14.17 2.54 -6.32
CA LEU A 19 -13.11 3.13 -5.50
C LEU A 19 -13.17 4.65 -5.61
N THR A 20 -13.12 5.37 -4.49
CA THR A 20 -12.96 6.83 -4.46
C THR A 20 -11.54 7.25 -4.13
N ARG A 21 -11.16 8.48 -4.48
CA ARG A 21 -9.86 9.04 -4.12
C ARG A 21 -9.65 9.08 -2.60
N GLU A 22 -10.68 9.47 -1.86
CA GLU A 22 -10.64 9.55 -0.40
C GLU A 22 -10.42 8.17 0.25
N GLN A 23 -11.09 7.13 -0.26
CA GLN A 23 -10.89 5.75 0.22
C GLN A 23 -9.47 5.27 -0.04
N LEU A 24 -8.93 5.56 -1.23
CA LEU A 24 -7.55 5.21 -1.57
C LEU A 24 -6.54 5.91 -0.65
N ASP A 25 -6.71 7.22 -0.44
CA ASP A 25 -5.82 8.02 0.41
C ASP A 25 -5.90 7.61 1.88
N ALA A 26 -7.11 7.33 2.39
CA ALA A 26 -7.31 6.86 3.77
C ALA A 26 -6.65 5.49 3.99
N GLN A 27 -6.83 4.56 3.07
CA GLN A 27 -6.28 3.21 3.17
C GLN A 27 -4.76 3.21 3.04
N HIS A 28 -4.20 4.03 2.13
CA HIS A 28 -2.76 4.20 1.99
C HIS A 28 -2.12 4.68 3.30
N ARG A 29 -2.68 5.73 3.93
CA ARG A 29 -2.21 6.23 5.23
C ARG A 29 -2.29 5.16 6.32
N ALA A 30 -3.40 4.43 6.40
CA ALA A 30 -3.58 3.36 7.39
C ALA A 30 -2.55 2.23 7.23
N LEU A 31 -2.28 1.82 5.99
CA LEU A 31 -1.29 0.78 5.69
C LEU A 31 0.14 1.24 5.97
N LEU A 32 0.51 2.48 5.65
CA LEU A 32 1.83 3.03 5.98
C LEU A 32 2.06 3.11 7.50
N LEU A 33 1.03 3.45 8.27
CA LEU A 33 1.10 3.43 9.75
C LEU A 33 1.24 2.01 10.32
N THR A 34 0.65 1.02 9.64
CA THR A 34 0.71 -0.39 10.04
C THR A 34 2.08 -1.00 9.73
N TRP A 35 2.60 -0.73 8.52
CA TRP A 35 3.85 -1.27 8.01
C TRP A 35 5.07 -0.40 8.27
N HIS A 36 4.93 0.64 9.08
CA HIS A 36 6.04 1.53 9.44
C HIS A 36 7.25 0.70 9.94
N PRO A 37 8.43 0.77 9.30
CA PRO A 37 9.54 -0.16 9.55
C PRO A 37 9.96 -0.28 11.01
N HIS A 38 10.03 0.86 11.72
CA HIS A 38 10.33 0.87 13.15
C HIS A 38 9.24 0.21 13.99
N ARG A 39 7.96 0.37 13.61
CA ARG A 39 6.85 -0.29 14.30
C ARG A 39 6.97 -1.80 14.13
N CYS A 40 7.16 -2.28 12.89
CA CYS A 40 7.34 -3.69 12.60
C CYS A 40 8.54 -4.29 13.35
N ALA A 41 9.66 -3.57 13.41
CA ALA A 41 10.86 -4.01 14.11
C ALA A 41 10.69 -4.01 15.64
N ASN A 42 9.94 -3.06 16.20
CA ASN A 42 9.67 -2.97 17.64
C ASN A 42 8.67 -4.02 18.14
N LEU A 43 7.95 -4.72 17.25
CA LEU A 43 7.11 -5.87 17.63
C LEU A 43 7.93 -7.10 18.04
N THR A 44 9.25 -7.10 17.82
CA THR A 44 10.14 -8.18 18.24
C THR A 44 11.14 -7.72 19.29
N ASN A 45 11.20 -8.46 20.42
CA ASN A 45 12.22 -8.27 21.45
C ASN A 45 13.55 -8.98 21.09
N ASN A 46 13.64 -9.61 19.91
CA ASN A 46 14.83 -10.33 19.49
C ASN A 46 15.68 -9.46 18.54
N PRO A 47 16.88 -9.01 18.97
CA PRO A 47 17.73 -8.16 18.14
C PRO A 47 18.17 -8.82 16.83
N ARG A 48 18.23 -10.17 16.77
CA ARG A 48 18.53 -10.89 15.52
C ARG A 48 17.39 -10.80 14.50
N LYS A 49 16.15 -10.58 14.95
CA LYS A 49 14.97 -10.44 14.09
C LYS A 49 14.61 -8.99 13.80
N TYR A 50 15.16 -8.04 14.55
CA TYR A 50 14.90 -6.61 14.36
C TYR A 50 15.13 -6.18 12.90
N MET A 51 16.32 -6.43 12.34
CA MET A 51 16.64 -6.04 10.97
C MET A 51 15.78 -6.76 9.92
N GLN A 52 15.38 -8.01 10.19
CA GLN A 52 14.49 -8.75 9.29
C GLN A 52 13.10 -8.11 9.25
N MET A 53 12.55 -7.76 10.41
CA MET A 53 11.23 -7.13 10.51
C MET A 53 11.24 -5.69 9.99
N TYR A 54 12.34 -4.96 10.21
CA TYR A 54 12.54 -3.63 9.62
C TYR A 54 12.50 -3.68 8.09
N ARG A 55 13.31 -4.56 7.48
CA ARG A 55 13.35 -4.76 6.01
C ARG A 55 12.00 -5.21 5.46
N LYS A 56 11.25 -6.03 6.20
CA LYS A 56 9.90 -6.42 5.83
C LYS A 56 8.96 -5.21 5.77
N GLY A 57 9.03 -4.33 6.77
CA GLY A 57 8.28 -3.06 6.76
C GLY A 57 8.66 -2.20 5.55
N GLU A 58 9.95 -2.04 5.26
CA GLU A 58 10.42 -1.28 4.09
C GLU A 58 9.97 -1.86 2.75
N ALA A 59 9.97 -3.19 2.61
CA ALA A 59 9.48 -3.85 1.41
C ALA A 59 7.98 -3.59 1.22
N MET A 60 7.19 -3.79 2.29
CA MET A 60 5.74 -3.57 2.24
C MET A 60 5.39 -2.11 1.96
N THR A 61 6.07 -1.13 2.56
CA THR A 61 5.81 0.29 2.28
C THR A 61 6.10 0.66 0.82
N LYS A 62 7.15 0.08 0.21
CA LYS A 62 7.43 0.26 -1.22
C LYS A 62 6.35 -0.33 -2.12
N GLU A 63 5.87 -1.53 -1.80
CA GLU A 63 4.77 -2.17 -2.55
C GLU A 63 3.46 -1.38 -2.43
N ILE A 64 3.14 -0.91 -1.21
CA ILE A 64 1.97 -0.06 -0.93
C ILE A 64 2.05 1.25 -1.74
N GLU A 65 3.22 1.90 -1.76
CA GLU A 65 3.42 3.14 -2.51
C GLU A 65 3.24 2.91 -4.02
N ALA A 66 3.83 1.84 -4.56
CA ALA A 66 3.68 1.50 -5.98
C ALA A 66 2.22 1.24 -6.36
N ALA A 67 1.48 0.48 -5.55
CA ALA A 67 0.05 0.23 -5.76
C ALA A 67 -0.80 1.50 -5.66
N TYR A 68 -0.48 2.37 -4.70
CA TYR A 68 -1.13 3.67 -4.55
C TYR A 68 -0.93 4.56 -5.79
N GLN A 69 0.31 4.70 -6.27
CA GLN A 69 0.59 5.51 -7.47
C GLN A 69 -0.13 4.98 -8.72
N LEU A 70 -0.23 3.65 -8.84
CA LEU A 70 -0.95 2.99 -9.92
C LEU A 70 -2.45 3.32 -9.89
N LEU A 71 -3.11 3.12 -8.74
CA LEU A 71 -4.55 3.36 -8.58
C LEU A 71 -4.90 4.85 -8.62
N SER A 72 -4.02 5.70 -8.08
CA SER A 72 -4.11 7.16 -8.16
C SER A 72 -4.12 7.64 -9.62
N SER A 73 -3.18 7.14 -10.43
CA SER A 73 -3.09 7.47 -11.85
C SER A 73 -4.29 6.95 -12.65
N TRP A 74 -4.78 5.75 -12.28
CA TRP A 74 -5.99 5.18 -12.88
C TRP A 74 -7.23 6.02 -12.56
N LEU A 75 -7.45 6.39 -11.29
CA LEU A 75 -8.58 7.23 -10.87
C LEU A 75 -8.58 8.57 -11.61
N ALA A 76 -7.44 9.25 -11.65
CA ALA A 76 -7.31 10.52 -12.39
C ALA A 76 -7.63 10.37 -13.89
N THR A 77 -7.38 9.20 -14.47
CA THR A 77 -7.74 8.90 -15.87
C THR A 77 -9.25 8.67 -16.02
N GLN A 78 -9.91 8.04 -15.05
CA GLN A 78 -11.37 7.84 -15.07
C GLN A 78 -12.11 9.17 -14.91
N GLU A 79 -11.67 10.02 -13.99
CA GLU A 79 -12.26 11.36 -13.76
C GLU A 79 -12.20 12.27 -14.99
N ARG A 80 -11.16 12.13 -15.82
CA ARG A 80 -11.04 12.87 -17.09
C ARG A 80 -11.94 12.35 -18.21
N LYS A 81 -12.42 11.11 -18.09
CA LYS A 81 -13.29 10.46 -19.09
C LYS A 81 -14.77 10.55 -18.73
N ALA A 82 -15.09 10.89 -17.48
CA ALA A 82 -16.42 11.18 -16.99
C ALA A 82 -16.82 12.62 -17.36
#